data_AF-A0A3M1G080-F1
#
_entry.id   AF-A0A3M1G080-F1
#
_cell.length_a   1.000
_cell.length_b   1.000
_cell.length_c   1.000
_cell.angle_alpha   90.00
_cell.angle_beta   90.00
_cell.angle_gamma   90.00
#
_symmetry.space_group_name_H-M   'P 1'
#
loop_
_entity.id
_entity.type
_entity.pdbx_description
1 polymer ?
#
loop_
_entity_poly.entity_id
_entity_poly.type
_entity_poly.pdbx_seq_one_letter_code
_entity_poly.pdbx_strand_id
1 'polypeptide(L)'
;GEINTLQGNVNWMRAREADLAHPVWGENVKDLFPIIGAQGSDSAKLDNALELLVRSGRDIRHALMMMIPEAWERLPEGEVRPERRAFYQYHSALQEPWDGPAAVTYTDGRLVGTILDRNGLRPARYVILDNGFVISASETGSVSYDETRVIKKGRLGPGQIFCVDTTRGVVMDDNEVTRIFANRQPYARWVAENLLSLRQLPAPAQEEPIQATSGDELVRKQLSFGYTSEELVVVLRPMVVDAKEPVGAMGDDTPPAALSKLPRPLFHYFKQRFAEVTNPPIDPLREEMVMSLRVLLGQRANLLSELPEATRLVELPSPILQPADMAKIRALTEPEFQTVTLDAVWPAPLVDGDFDPAAWAEREGGDALRAAVERLCRQAEEAVRGGARILILSDRAADAHSLPIPSLLAVGAVHHHLIRQGLRMAASLICESGEPREVHHFAALIGYGANAVHPYLA
;
A
#
# COMPACT_ATOMS: atom_id res chain seq x y z
N GLY A 1 14.83 14.54 -7.86
CA GLY A 1 13.58 13.91 -8.33
C GLY A 1 12.45 14.47 -7.53
N GLU A 2 11.35 13.73 -7.37
CA GLU A 2 10.33 13.98 -6.34
C GLU A 2 9.72 12.62 -5.96
N ILE A 3 9.71 12.25 -4.67
CA ILE A 3 9.05 11.02 -4.19
C ILE A 3 7.59 11.32 -3.87
N ASN A 4 6.67 10.89 -4.74
CA ASN A 4 5.24 11.20 -4.63
C ASN A 4 4.49 10.30 -3.63
N THR A 5 5.10 9.21 -3.19
CA THR A 5 4.58 8.25 -2.20
C THR A 5 5.04 8.52 -0.76
N LEU A 6 5.76 9.64 -0.54
CA LEU A 6 6.52 9.93 0.67
C LEU A 6 5.74 9.72 1.98
N GLN A 7 4.51 10.23 2.08
CA GLN A 7 3.73 10.14 3.32
C GLN A 7 3.43 8.69 3.71
N GLY A 8 3.16 7.82 2.73
CA GLY A 8 2.98 6.40 2.92
C GLY A 8 4.28 5.75 3.40
N ASN A 9 5.38 5.98 2.69
CA ASN A 9 6.69 5.42 3.01
C ASN A 9 7.15 5.80 4.42
N VAL A 10 6.98 7.07 4.83
CA VAL A 10 7.30 7.54 6.18
C VAL A 10 6.47 6.80 7.24
N ASN A 11 5.16 6.64 7.00
CA ASN A 11 4.27 5.98 7.95
C ASN A 11 4.56 4.48 8.06
N TRP A 12 4.88 3.82 6.95
CA TRP A 12 5.27 2.41 6.95
C TRP A 12 6.62 2.19 7.63
N MET A 13 7.60 3.06 7.39
CA MET A 13 8.87 3.02 8.13
C MET A 13 8.66 3.18 9.64
N ARG A 14 7.83 4.14 10.07
CA ARG A 14 7.46 4.29 11.50
C ARG A 14 6.78 3.04 12.05
N ALA A 15 5.89 2.42 11.29
CA ALA A 15 5.21 1.19 11.72
C ALA A 15 6.18 0.02 11.89
N ARG A 16 7.30 -0.01 11.15
CA ARG A 16 8.33 -1.05 11.22
C ARG A 16 9.28 -0.89 12.40
N GLU A 17 9.44 0.32 12.95
CA GLU A 17 10.38 0.61 14.05
C GLU A 17 10.20 -0.34 15.24
N ALA A 18 8.96 -0.71 15.56
CA ALA A 18 8.66 -1.63 16.65
C ALA A 18 9.23 -3.05 16.46
N ASP A 19 9.37 -3.49 15.21
CA ASP A 19 9.81 -4.85 14.84
C ASP A 19 11.25 -4.88 14.28
N LEU A 20 11.93 -3.74 14.20
CA LEU A 20 13.30 -3.67 13.70
C LEU A 20 14.25 -4.37 14.68
N ALA A 21 14.93 -5.39 14.15
CA ALA A 21 15.98 -6.12 14.87
C ALA A 21 17.08 -6.53 13.90
N HIS A 22 18.34 -6.39 14.29
CA HIS A 22 19.46 -6.92 13.51
C HIS A 22 20.69 -7.14 14.40
N PRO A 23 21.49 -8.20 14.19
CA PRO A 23 22.67 -8.48 15.02
C PRO A 23 23.69 -7.33 15.10
N VAL A 24 23.80 -6.52 14.04
CA VAL A 24 24.70 -5.34 14.02
C VAL A 24 24.34 -4.30 15.08
N TRP A 25 23.04 -4.14 15.35
CA TRP A 25 22.55 -3.11 16.27
C TRP A 25 22.28 -3.67 17.68
N GLY A 26 21.92 -4.95 17.78
CA GLY A 26 21.50 -5.55 19.05
C GLY A 26 20.36 -4.75 19.69
N GLU A 27 20.49 -4.43 20.97
CA GLU A 27 19.50 -3.63 21.71
C GLU A 27 19.55 -2.14 21.34
N ASN A 28 20.66 -1.68 20.76
CA ASN A 28 20.88 -0.27 20.42
C ASN A 28 20.11 0.16 19.15
N VAL A 29 19.35 -0.76 18.52
CA VAL A 29 18.50 -0.42 17.36
C VAL A 29 17.53 0.73 17.68
N LYS A 30 17.12 0.86 18.95
CA LYS A 30 16.23 1.92 19.43
C LYS A 30 16.87 3.31 19.39
N ASP A 31 18.19 3.41 19.44
CA ASP A 31 18.92 4.68 19.36
C ASP A 31 18.84 5.29 17.95
N LEU A 32 18.46 4.49 16.95
CA LEU A 32 18.24 4.94 15.57
C LEU A 32 16.88 5.64 15.40
N PHE A 33 15.96 5.53 16.36
CA PHE A 33 14.60 6.01 16.20
C PHE A 33 14.48 7.53 16.48
N PRO A 34 13.65 8.26 15.71
CA PRO A 34 12.95 7.81 14.52
C PRO A 34 13.91 7.64 13.33
N ILE A 35 13.77 6.54 12.57
CA ILE A 35 14.62 6.26 11.41
C ILE A 35 14.49 7.40 10.39
N ILE A 36 13.26 7.81 10.14
CA ILE A 36 12.95 8.89 9.22
C ILE A 36 12.77 10.18 10.01
N GLY A 37 13.72 11.10 9.85
CA GLY A 37 13.68 12.40 10.48
C GLY A 37 12.37 13.14 10.18
N ALA A 38 11.81 13.81 11.21
CA ALA A 38 10.61 14.63 11.05
C ALA A 38 10.83 15.78 10.05
N GLN A 39 12.03 16.37 10.08
CA GLN A 39 12.47 17.42 9.17
C GLN A 39 13.22 16.84 7.96
N GLY A 40 13.51 17.68 6.97
CA GLY A 40 14.26 17.29 5.76
C GLY A 40 13.37 17.00 4.56
N SER A 41 13.98 17.05 3.38
CA SER A 41 13.31 16.79 2.09
C SER A 41 12.92 15.32 1.93
N ASP A 42 12.15 15.04 0.88
CA ASP A 42 11.86 13.70 0.41
C ASP A 42 13.13 12.86 0.17
N SER A 43 14.15 13.49 -0.41
CA SER A 43 15.44 12.88 -0.76
C SER A 43 16.27 12.57 0.48
N ALA A 44 16.24 13.46 1.49
CA ALA A 44 16.87 13.18 2.78
C ALA A 44 16.19 11.98 3.47
N LYS A 45 14.86 11.91 3.41
CA LYS A 45 14.11 10.79 4.00
C LYS A 45 14.37 9.46 3.26
N LEU A 46 14.55 9.50 1.94
CA LEU A 46 15.01 8.35 1.16
C LEU A 46 16.41 7.90 1.63
N ASP A 47 17.33 8.85 1.82
CA ASP A 47 18.69 8.59 2.31
C ASP A 47 18.70 7.97 3.71
N ASN A 48 17.90 8.47 4.65
CA ASN A 48 17.72 7.87 5.98
C ASN A 48 17.33 6.38 5.90
N ALA A 49 16.36 6.03 5.05
CA ALA A 49 15.91 4.66 4.90
C ALA A 49 16.97 3.78 4.22
N LEU A 50 17.66 4.32 3.21
CA LEU A 50 18.76 3.64 2.53
C LEU A 50 19.93 3.38 3.49
N GLU A 51 20.32 4.37 4.29
CA GLU A 51 21.41 4.25 5.25
C GLU A 51 21.09 3.19 6.30
N LEU A 52 19.86 3.12 6.82
CA LEU A 52 19.45 2.03 7.71
C LEU A 52 19.74 0.66 7.08
N LEU A 53 19.35 0.44 5.83
CA LEU A 53 19.53 -0.84 5.15
C LEU A 53 21.01 -1.17 4.92
N VAL A 54 21.79 -0.20 4.47
CA VAL A 54 23.22 -0.35 4.18
C VAL A 54 24.02 -0.58 5.46
N ARG A 55 23.78 0.21 6.50
CA ARG A 55 24.44 0.07 7.81
C ARG A 55 24.02 -1.20 8.54
N SER A 56 22.84 -1.74 8.23
CA SER A 56 22.42 -3.08 8.66
C SER A 56 23.05 -4.21 7.85
N GLY A 57 23.91 -3.93 6.87
CA GLY A 57 24.72 -4.94 6.18
C GLY A 57 24.24 -5.32 4.77
N ARG A 58 23.21 -4.67 4.23
CA ARG A 58 22.84 -4.86 2.81
C ARG A 58 23.81 -4.10 1.90
N ASP A 59 24.08 -4.67 0.72
CA ASP A 59 24.78 -3.95 -0.35
C ASP A 59 23.90 -2.77 -0.81
N ILE A 60 24.51 -1.60 -1.07
CA ILE A 60 23.77 -0.39 -1.45
C ILE A 60 22.92 -0.59 -2.71
N ARG A 61 23.39 -1.40 -3.66
CA ARG A 61 22.64 -1.71 -4.89
C ARG A 61 21.44 -2.60 -4.58
N HIS A 62 21.59 -3.56 -3.67
CA HIS A 62 20.49 -4.42 -3.21
C HIS A 62 19.42 -3.59 -2.50
N ALA A 63 19.83 -2.71 -1.59
CA ALA A 63 18.92 -1.82 -0.89
C ALA A 63 18.17 -0.89 -1.86
N LEU A 64 18.86 -0.29 -2.82
CA LEU A 64 18.22 0.55 -3.84
C LEU A 64 17.27 -0.22 -4.75
N MET A 65 17.62 -1.44 -5.20
CA MET A 65 16.71 -2.28 -5.97
C MET A 65 15.47 -2.69 -5.19
N MET A 66 15.56 -2.81 -3.86
CA MET A 66 14.40 -3.06 -2.99
C MET A 66 13.54 -1.80 -2.82
N MET A 67 14.15 -0.64 -2.65
CA MET A 67 13.45 0.63 -2.40
C MET A 67 12.84 1.25 -3.67
N ILE A 68 13.53 1.15 -4.80
CA ILE A 68 13.16 1.72 -6.10
C ILE A 68 13.11 0.55 -7.11
N PRO A 69 12.18 -0.41 -6.94
CA PRO A 69 12.10 -1.58 -7.81
C PRO A 69 11.59 -1.20 -9.20
N GLU A 70 12.05 -1.91 -10.22
CA GLU A 70 11.47 -1.79 -11.56
C GLU A 70 9.99 -2.24 -11.59
N ALA A 71 9.30 -1.92 -12.68
CA ALA A 71 8.01 -2.54 -12.97
C ALA A 71 8.24 -3.99 -13.42
N TRP A 72 7.66 -4.96 -12.70
CA TRP A 72 7.85 -6.38 -12.99
C TRP A 72 6.54 -7.15 -13.13
N GLU A 73 5.49 -6.78 -12.39
CA GLU A 73 4.30 -7.62 -12.18
C GLU A 73 3.55 -7.98 -13.46
N ARG A 74 3.33 -6.99 -14.34
CA ARG A 74 2.56 -7.16 -15.57
C ARG A 74 3.41 -7.27 -16.83
N LEU A 75 4.75 -7.27 -16.70
CA LEU A 75 5.61 -7.48 -17.85
C LEU A 75 5.45 -8.91 -18.40
N PRO A 76 5.31 -9.09 -19.72
CA PRO A 76 5.17 -10.40 -20.35
C PRO A 76 6.25 -11.40 -19.95
N GLU A 77 5.91 -12.69 -20.03
CA GLU A 77 6.90 -13.76 -19.89
C GLU A 77 8.01 -13.61 -20.93
N GLY A 78 9.26 -13.71 -20.49
CA GLY A 78 10.45 -13.53 -21.33
C GLY A 78 11.03 -12.12 -21.32
N GLU A 79 10.29 -11.09 -20.91
CA GLU A 79 10.85 -9.72 -20.78
C GLU A 79 11.68 -9.55 -19.50
N VAL A 80 11.28 -10.22 -18.42
CA VAL A 80 12.01 -10.26 -17.16
C VAL A 80 12.43 -11.69 -16.86
N ARG A 81 13.72 -11.89 -16.58
CA ARG A 81 14.26 -13.19 -16.16
C ARG A 81 13.52 -13.71 -14.91
N PRO A 82 13.21 -15.01 -14.82
CA PRO A 82 12.45 -15.57 -13.68
C PRO A 82 13.07 -15.25 -12.31
N GLU A 83 14.40 -15.28 -12.20
CA GLU A 83 15.11 -15.01 -10.94
C GLU A 83 14.99 -13.52 -10.55
N ARG A 84 15.02 -12.62 -11.53
CA ARG A 84 14.83 -11.16 -11.34
C ARG A 84 13.40 -10.86 -10.91
N ARG A 85 12.41 -11.52 -11.54
CA ARG A 85 11.00 -11.43 -11.14
C ARG A 85 10.80 -11.91 -9.70
N ALA A 86 11.35 -13.08 -9.36
CA ALA A 86 11.25 -13.64 -8.03
C ALA A 86 11.92 -12.76 -6.96
N PHE A 87 13.05 -12.14 -7.29
CA PHE A 87 13.70 -11.15 -6.43
C PHE A 87 12.74 -10.01 -6.08
N TYR A 88 12.10 -9.36 -7.07
CA TYR A 88 11.18 -8.27 -6.76
C TYR A 88 9.90 -8.72 -6.09
N GLN A 89 9.38 -9.90 -6.46
CA GLN A 89 8.22 -10.49 -5.79
C GLN A 89 8.48 -10.71 -4.30
N TYR A 90 9.65 -11.24 -3.94
CA TYR A 90 10.07 -11.37 -2.55
C TYR A 90 10.17 -10.00 -1.86
N HIS A 91 10.88 -9.05 -2.47
CA HIS A 91 11.13 -7.74 -1.84
C HIS A 91 9.86 -6.89 -1.69
N SER A 92 8.86 -7.07 -2.58
CA SER A 92 7.54 -6.44 -2.44
C SER A 92 6.77 -6.89 -1.18
N ALA A 93 7.13 -8.03 -0.61
CA ALA A 93 6.57 -8.49 0.66
C ALA A 93 7.19 -7.77 1.86
N LEU A 94 8.45 -7.35 1.72
CA LEU A 94 9.21 -6.62 2.75
C LEU A 94 8.94 -5.13 2.71
N GLN A 95 8.97 -4.48 1.54
CA GLN A 95 8.90 -3.03 1.44
C GLN A 95 8.12 -2.57 0.21
N GLU A 96 7.32 -1.53 0.43
CA GLU A 96 6.63 -0.77 -0.60
C GLU A 96 7.60 0.15 -1.37
N PRO A 97 7.36 0.40 -2.67
CA PRO A 97 8.22 1.26 -3.48
C PRO A 97 8.25 2.71 -3.00
N TRP A 98 9.45 3.30 -2.99
CA TRP A 98 9.64 4.74 -2.90
C TRP A 98 9.52 5.37 -4.29
N ASP A 99 8.28 5.54 -4.72
CA ASP A 99 7.93 5.92 -6.08
C ASP A 99 7.89 7.43 -6.33
N GLY A 100 8.00 7.80 -7.60
CA GLY A 100 8.05 9.16 -8.12
C GLY A 100 9.26 9.38 -9.04
N PRO A 101 9.29 10.49 -9.83
CA PRO A 101 10.39 10.74 -10.76
C PRO A 101 11.74 10.81 -10.06
N ALA A 102 12.63 9.84 -10.29
CA ALA A 102 13.89 9.75 -9.57
C ALA A 102 15.03 9.28 -10.48
N ALA A 103 16.12 10.04 -10.44
CA ALA A 103 17.45 9.59 -10.86
C ALA A 103 18.35 9.75 -9.64
N VAL A 104 18.69 8.64 -9.01
CA VAL A 104 19.42 8.63 -7.73
C VAL A 104 20.85 8.21 -7.99
N THR A 105 21.78 9.14 -7.83
CA THR A 105 23.21 8.84 -7.77
C THR A 105 23.60 8.50 -6.34
N TYR A 106 24.30 7.40 -6.14
CA TYR A 106 24.58 6.83 -4.83
C TYR A 106 26.06 6.45 -4.68
N THR A 107 26.52 6.39 -3.44
CA THR A 107 27.83 5.81 -3.10
C THR A 107 27.87 5.31 -1.66
N ASP A 108 28.64 4.24 -1.42
CA ASP A 108 29.01 3.75 -0.09
C ASP A 108 30.49 4.06 0.25
N GLY A 109 31.13 4.91 -0.56
CA GLY A 109 32.56 5.21 -0.49
C GLY A 109 33.44 4.30 -1.36
N ARG A 110 32.93 3.15 -1.84
CA ARG A 110 33.62 2.25 -2.77
C ARG A 110 32.88 2.12 -4.09
N LEU A 111 31.60 1.80 -4.03
CA LEU A 111 30.71 1.74 -5.17
C LEU A 111 30.17 3.14 -5.43
N VAL A 112 30.06 3.51 -6.70
CA VAL A 112 29.36 4.71 -7.15
C VAL A 112 28.48 4.36 -8.34
N GLY A 113 27.26 4.87 -8.38
CA GLY A 113 26.34 4.50 -9.43
C GLY A 113 25.12 5.39 -9.52
N THR A 114 24.22 5.05 -10.44
CA THR A 114 22.94 5.72 -10.63
C THR A 114 21.84 4.68 -10.83
N ILE A 115 20.68 4.86 -10.21
CA ILE A 115 19.46 4.07 -10.43
C ILE A 115 18.32 5.02 -10.86
N LEU A 116 17.46 4.56 -11.77
CA LEU A 116 16.25 5.28 -12.17
C LEU A 116 14.98 4.70 -11.55
N ASP A 117 13.99 5.56 -11.36
CA ASP A 117 12.63 5.15 -11.02
C ASP A 117 12.05 4.20 -12.08
N ARG A 118 10.99 3.49 -11.68
CA ARG A 118 10.40 2.42 -12.47
C ARG A 118 9.83 2.83 -13.82
N ASN A 119 9.58 4.13 -14.02
CA ASN A 119 9.08 4.72 -15.25
C ASN A 119 10.17 5.48 -16.04
N GLY A 120 11.35 5.67 -15.45
CA GLY A 120 12.47 6.39 -16.07
C GLY A 120 12.14 7.86 -16.33
N LEU A 121 11.44 8.51 -15.40
CA LEU A 121 10.89 9.86 -15.58
C LEU A 121 11.96 10.97 -15.49
N ARG A 122 13.18 10.62 -15.07
CA ARG A 122 14.34 11.52 -15.06
C ARG A 122 15.44 11.01 -15.99
N PRO A 123 16.10 11.89 -16.76
CA PRO A 123 17.17 11.46 -17.64
C PRO A 123 18.42 11.12 -16.83
N ALA A 124 19.09 10.03 -17.21
CA ALA A 124 20.44 9.72 -16.76
C ALA A 124 21.24 9.11 -17.91
N ARG A 125 22.36 9.77 -18.24
CA ARG A 125 23.28 9.34 -19.29
C ARG A 125 24.66 9.10 -18.70
N TYR A 126 25.44 8.24 -19.36
CA TYR A 126 26.81 7.98 -18.96
C TYR A 126 27.75 7.83 -20.15
N VAL A 127 29.02 8.15 -19.91
CA VAL A 127 30.14 8.02 -20.85
C VAL A 127 31.28 7.29 -20.15
N ILE A 128 31.88 6.32 -20.84
CA ILE A 128 33.06 5.57 -20.39
C ILE A 128 34.21 5.91 -21.33
N LEU A 129 35.35 6.33 -20.78
CA LEU A 129 36.55 6.71 -21.51
C LEU A 129 37.66 5.65 -21.35
N ASP A 130 38.61 5.63 -22.28
CA ASP A 130 39.72 4.67 -22.30
C ASP A 130 40.80 4.83 -21.20
N ASN A 131 40.83 5.97 -20.48
CA ASN A 131 41.58 6.12 -19.23
C ASN A 131 40.82 5.63 -17.98
N GLY A 132 39.69 4.95 -18.14
CA GLY A 132 38.91 4.45 -17.01
C GLY A 132 38.08 5.52 -16.29
N PHE A 133 37.94 6.72 -16.86
CA PHE A 133 36.96 7.70 -16.36
C PHE A 133 35.55 7.29 -16.78
N VAL A 134 34.63 7.39 -15.83
CA VAL A 134 33.20 7.20 -16.04
C VAL A 134 32.49 8.49 -15.62
N ILE A 135 31.73 9.07 -16.53
CA ILE A 135 30.98 10.31 -16.31
C ILE A 135 29.50 9.95 -16.39
N SER A 136 28.72 10.28 -15.35
CA SER A 136 27.26 10.17 -15.38
C SER A 136 26.63 11.51 -15.02
N ALA A 137 25.62 11.92 -15.79
CA ALA A 137 24.92 13.19 -15.62
C ALA A 137 23.48 13.10 -16.14
N SER A 138 22.66 14.06 -15.74
CA SER A 138 21.29 14.21 -16.26
C SER A 138 21.27 14.56 -17.75
N GLU A 139 22.31 15.26 -18.22
CA GLU A 139 22.44 15.72 -19.59
C GLU A 139 23.79 15.32 -20.19
N THR A 140 23.78 15.08 -21.50
CA THR A 140 25.01 14.88 -22.27
C THR A 140 25.69 16.23 -22.49
N GLY A 141 27.00 16.28 -22.27
CA GLY A 141 27.80 17.49 -22.48
C GLY A 141 27.97 18.38 -21.24
N SER A 142 27.42 17.99 -20.08
CA SER A 142 27.64 18.73 -18.82
C SER A 142 29.10 18.74 -18.37
N VAL A 143 29.90 17.77 -18.84
CA VAL A 143 31.35 17.68 -18.58
C VAL A 143 32.06 17.56 -19.93
N SER A 144 33.08 18.39 -20.16
CA SER A 144 33.91 18.31 -21.35
C SER A 144 34.86 17.12 -21.25
N TYR A 145 34.93 16.31 -22.32
CA TYR A 145 35.87 15.20 -22.46
C TYR A 145 36.28 15.08 -23.93
N ASP A 146 37.40 14.40 -24.19
CA ASP A 146 37.87 14.13 -25.55
C ASP A 146 37.02 13.01 -26.19
N GLU A 147 36.28 13.36 -27.25
CA GLU A 147 35.41 12.43 -27.97
C GLU A 147 36.17 11.26 -28.61
N THR A 148 37.48 11.43 -28.91
CA THR A 148 38.29 10.35 -29.50
C THR A 148 38.57 9.20 -28.52
N ARG A 149 38.34 9.43 -27.22
CA ARG A 149 38.63 8.50 -26.12
C ARG A 149 37.40 7.74 -25.62
N VAL A 150 36.25 8.00 -26.21
CA VAL A 150 34.97 7.41 -25.80
C VAL A 150 34.94 5.93 -26.18
N ILE A 151 34.87 5.06 -25.17
CA ILE A 151 34.63 3.63 -25.37
C ILE A 151 33.12 3.37 -25.53
N LYS A 152 32.31 3.99 -24.67
CA LYS A 152 30.86 3.74 -24.62
C LYS A 152 30.11 4.99 -24.19
N LYS A 153 28.99 5.28 -24.87
CA LYS A 153 27.94 6.18 -24.40
C LYS A 153 26.68 5.36 -24.14
N GLY A 154 26.02 5.63 -23.03
CA GLY A 154 24.79 4.93 -22.66
C GLY A 154 23.80 5.85 -21.97
N ARG A 155 22.61 5.31 -21.76
CA ARG A 155 21.55 5.90 -20.94
C ARG A 155 20.94 4.83 -20.06
N LEU A 156 20.44 5.22 -18.90
CA LEU A 156 19.60 4.35 -18.10
C LEU A 156 18.14 4.47 -18.59
N GLY A 157 17.47 3.33 -18.68
CA GLY A 157 16.04 3.22 -18.90
C GLY A 157 15.26 3.03 -17.59
N PRO A 158 13.94 2.87 -17.68
CA PRO A 158 13.06 2.66 -16.53
C PRO A 158 13.53 1.52 -15.63
N GLY A 159 13.67 1.79 -14.32
CA GLY A 159 14.09 0.82 -13.30
C GLY A 159 15.54 0.32 -13.40
N GLN A 160 16.34 0.84 -14.33
CA GLN A 160 17.70 0.35 -14.53
C GLN A 160 18.67 0.91 -13.49
N ILE A 161 19.69 0.11 -13.17
CA ILE A 161 20.80 0.48 -12.30
C ILE A 161 22.15 0.40 -13.04
N PHE A 162 23.06 1.31 -12.73
CA PHE A 162 24.42 1.35 -13.25
C PHE A 162 25.41 1.55 -12.10
N CYS A 163 26.51 0.82 -12.07
CA CYS A 163 27.45 0.87 -10.96
C CYS A 163 28.91 0.80 -11.43
N VAL A 164 29.79 1.49 -10.72
CA VAL A 164 31.25 1.41 -10.83
C VAL A 164 31.81 0.99 -9.48
N ASP A 165 32.62 -0.07 -9.46
CA ASP A 165 33.44 -0.43 -8.31
C ASP A 165 34.80 0.23 -8.45
N THR A 166 35.01 1.31 -7.70
CA THR A 166 36.22 2.13 -7.79
C THR A 166 37.47 1.42 -7.26
N THR A 167 37.31 0.42 -6.40
CA THR A 167 38.42 -0.38 -5.87
C THR A 167 38.87 -1.42 -6.88
N ARG A 168 37.93 -2.04 -7.60
CA ARG A 168 38.22 -3.07 -8.61
C ARG A 168 38.45 -2.50 -10.02
N GLY A 169 38.07 -1.25 -10.26
CA GLY A 169 38.09 -0.64 -11.59
C GLY A 169 37.08 -1.29 -12.56
N VAL A 170 35.96 -1.80 -12.04
CA VAL A 170 34.96 -2.54 -12.83
C VAL A 170 33.70 -1.70 -12.98
N VAL A 171 33.21 -1.59 -14.21
CA VAL A 171 31.90 -1.03 -14.52
C VAL A 171 30.91 -2.17 -14.69
N MET A 172 29.75 -2.07 -14.05
CA MET A 172 28.66 -3.04 -14.11
C MET A 172 27.41 -2.37 -14.67
N ASP A 173 26.83 -2.96 -15.71
CA ASP A 173 25.52 -2.56 -16.20
C ASP A 173 24.36 -3.18 -15.40
N ASP A 174 23.13 -2.82 -15.79
CA ASP A 174 21.91 -3.29 -15.14
C ASP A 174 21.82 -4.82 -15.07
N ASN A 175 22.17 -5.51 -16.16
CA ASN A 175 22.06 -6.97 -16.23
C ASN A 175 23.08 -7.65 -15.31
N GLU A 176 24.28 -7.08 -15.20
CA GLU A 176 25.34 -7.56 -14.31
C GLU A 176 24.98 -7.35 -12.84
N VAL A 177 24.53 -6.15 -12.47
CA VAL A 177 24.11 -5.82 -11.10
C VAL A 177 22.91 -6.68 -10.68
N THR A 178 21.85 -6.70 -11.50
CA THR A 178 20.63 -7.45 -11.17
C THR A 178 20.87 -8.94 -11.08
N ARG A 179 21.77 -9.50 -11.91
CA ARG A 179 22.09 -10.94 -11.86
C ARG A 179 22.77 -11.33 -10.55
N ILE A 180 23.61 -10.48 -9.97
CA ILE A 180 24.25 -10.74 -8.67
C ILE A 180 23.19 -10.94 -7.59
N PHE A 181 22.22 -10.03 -7.50
CA PHE A 181 21.24 -10.06 -6.41
C PHE A 181 20.09 -11.02 -6.67
N ALA A 182 19.61 -11.13 -7.90
CA ALA A 182 18.54 -12.07 -8.26
C ALA A 182 18.92 -13.53 -7.99
N ASN A 183 20.20 -13.87 -8.03
CA ASN A 183 20.73 -15.21 -7.77
C ASN A 183 21.35 -15.37 -6.37
N ARG A 184 21.28 -14.35 -5.51
CA ARG A 184 21.90 -14.38 -4.17
C ARG A 184 21.21 -15.37 -3.25
N GLN A 185 19.88 -15.47 -3.35
CA GLN A 185 19.03 -16.34 -2.54
C GLN A 185 18.03 -17.08 -3.44
N PRO A 186 17.47 -18.22 -2.98
CA PRO A 186 16.49 -18.97 -3.75
C PRO A 186 15.10 -18.31 -3.67
N TYR A 187 14.97 -17.04 -4.07
CA TYR A 187 13.73 -16.27 -3.95
C TYR A 187 12.53 -16.93 -4.62
N ALA A 188 12.73 -17.54 -5.79
CA ALA A 188 11.66 -18.22 -6.51
C ALA A 188 11.07 -19.36 -5.69
N ARG A 189 11.94 -20.11 -4.99
CA ARG A 189 11.53 -21.16 -4.06
C ARG A 189 10.79 -20.60 -2.85
N TRP A 190 11.34 -19.56 -2.22
CA TRP A 190 10.71 -18.93 -1.06
C TRP A 190 9.31 -18.42 -1.37
N VAL A 191 9.14 -17.73 -2.50
CA VAL A 191 7.85 -17.27 -2.98
C VAL A 191 6.92 -18.46 -3.22
N ALA A 192 7.34 -19.46 -3.99
CA ALA A 192 6.49 -20.60 -4.36
C ALA A 192 6.03 -21.45 -3.17
N GLU A 193 6.87 -21.58 -2.13
CA GLU A 193 6.58 -22.38 -0.94
C GLU A 193 5.75 -21.64 0.11
N ASN A 194 5.80 -20.30 0.17
CA ASN A 194 5.24 -19.53 1.28
C ASN A 194 4.10 -18.58 0.90
N LEU A 195 4.06 -18.09 -0.34
CA LEU A 195 3.07 -17.12 -0.78
C LEU A 195 1.81 -17.85 -1.24
N LEU A 196 0.71 -17.65 -0.51
CA LEU A 196 -0.57 -18.29 -0.82
C LEU A 196 -1.40 -17.38 -1.73
N SER A 197 -1.70 -17.83 -2.95
CA SER A 197 -2.66 -17.14 -3.80
C SER A 197 -4.08 -17.36 -3.29
N LEU A 198 -4.95 -16.34 -3.40
CA LEU A 198 -6.38 -16.44 -3.13
C LEU A 198 -7.08 -17.63 -3.84
N ARG A 199 -6.55 -18.06 -4.99
CA ARG A 199 -7.06 -19.22 -5.74
C ARG A 199 -6.68 -20.57 -5.12
N GLN A 200 -5.59 -20.61 -4.36
CA GLN A 200 -5.07 -21.81 -3.69
C GLN A 200 -5.68 -22.00 -2.29
N LEU A 201 -6.34 -20.97 -1.75
CA LEU A 201 -7.01 -21.08 -0.45
C LEU A 201 -8.13 -22.14 -0.49
N PRO A 202 -8.34 -22.87 0.62
CA PRO A 202 -9.36 -23.90 0.68
C PRO A 202 -10.74 -23.31 0.38
N ALA A 203 -11.57 -24.09 -0.32
CA ALA A 203 -12.99 -23.76 -0.42
C ALA A 203 -13.59 -23.78 1.00
N PRO A 204 -14.51 -22.85 1.32
CA PRO A 204 -15.14 -22.82 2.63
C PRO A 204 -15.90 -24.13 2.87
N ALA A 205 -15.84 -24.65 4.09
CA ALA A 205 -16.46 -25.94 4.46
C ALA A 205 -17.99 -25.95 4.32
N GLN A 206 -18.60 -24.76 4.36
CA GLN A 206 -19.98 -24.50 3.99
C GLN A 206 -19.98 -23.32 3.03
N GLU A 207 -20.70 -23.44 1.91
CA GLU A 207 -21.11 -22.26 1.16
C GLU A 207 -22.01 -21.46 2.11
N GLU A 208 -21.52 -20.35 2.65
CA GLU A 208 -22.44 -19.38 3.24
C GLU A 208 -23.35 -18.95 2.10
N PRO A 209 -24.68 -19.22 2.18
CA PRO A 209 -25.57 -18.70 1.18
C PRO A 209 -25.34 -17.21 1.15
N ILE A 210 -25.09 -16.65 -0.05
CA ILE A 210 -25.16 -15.20 -0.24
C ILE A 210 -26.59 -14.86 0.15
N GLN A 211 -26.79 -14.43 1.40
CA GLN A 211 -28.06 -13.93 1.86
C GLN A 211 -28.26 -12.62 1.13
N ALA A 212 -28.80 -12.71 -0.08
CA ALA A 212 -29.26 -11.58 -0.84
C ALA A 212 -30.32 -10.90 0.03
N THR A 213 -29.88 -9.88 0.75
CA THR A 213 -30.78 -8.95 1.41
C THR A 213 -31.67 -8.42 0.29
N SER A 214 -32.98 -8.62 0.40
CA SER A 214 -33.91 -8.33 -0.68
C SER A 214 -35.17 -7.66 -0.15
N GLY A 215 -35.92 -7.02 -1.05
CA GLY A 215 -37.13 -6.28 -0.70
C GLY A 215 -36.86 -5.16 0.31
N ASP A 216 -37.76 -5.01 1.28
CA ASP A 216 -37.74 -3.91 2.25
C ASP A 216 -36.48 -3.90 3.13
N GLU A 217 -35.88 -5.05 3.41
CA GLU A 217 -34.67 -5.13 4.23
C GLU A 217 -33.48 -4.47 3.50
N LEU A 218 -33.36 -4.70 2.20
CA LEU A 218 -32.30 -4.10 1.38
C LEU A 218 -32.43 -2.59 1.36
N VAL A 219 -33.65 -2.11 1.14
CA VAL A 219 -33.96 -0.67 1.11
C VAL A 219 -33.64 -0.04 2.47
N ARG A 220 -33.99 -0.67 3.59
CA ARG A 220 -33.67 -0.15 4.93
C ARG A 220 -32.16 -0.06 5.17
N LYS A 221 -31.38 -1.09 4.79
CA LYS A 221 -29.91 -1.04 4.88
C LYS A 221 -29.32 0.03 3.96
N GLN A 222 -29.79 0.12 2.73
CA GLN A 222 -29.37 1.18 1.80
C GLN A 222 -29.63 2.58 2.40
N LEU A 223 -30.80 2.81 2.98
CA LEU A 223 -31.12 4.05 3.67
C LEU A 223 -30.20 4.31 4.88
N SER A 224 -29.87 3.29 5.69
CA SER A 224 -28.98 3.48 6.85
C SER A 224 -27.55 3.85 6.45
N PHE A 225 -27.09 3.41 5.28
CA PHE A 225 -25.77 3.78 4.71
C PHE A 225 -25.83 5.00 3.76
N GLY A 226 -26.98 5.67 3.68
CA GLY A 226 -27.16 6.89 2.92
C GLY A 226 -27.16 6.72 1.41
N TYR A 227 -27.56 5.55 0.89
CA TYR A 227 -27.77 5.34 -0.53
C TYR A 227 -29.00 6.11 -1.00
N THR A 228 -28.87 6.72 -2.17
CA THR A 228 -29.93 7.43 -2.86
C THR A 228 -30.33 6.70 -4.14
N SER A 229 -31.57 6.89 -4.58
CA SER A 229 -32.01 6.36 -5.88
C SER A 229 -31.18 6.88 -7.04
N GLU A 230 -30.64 8.09 -6.93
CA GLU A 230 -29.75 8.67 -7.92
C GLU A 230 -28.40 7.93 -7.98
N GLU A 231 -27.75 7.66 -6.84
CA GLU A 231 -26.52 6.85 -6.80
C GLU A 231 -26.73 5.46 -7.42
N LEU A 232 -27.86 4.80 -7.13
CA LEU A 232 -28.17 3.49 -7.71
C LEU A 232 -28.23 3.53 -9.25
N VAL A 233 -28.84 4.58 -9.80
CA VAL A 233 -29.07 4.70 -11.26
C VAL A 233 -27.88 5.31 -12.00
N VAL A 234 -27.26 6.33 -11.42
CA VAL A 234 -26.21 7.13 -12.07
C VAL A 234 -24.83 6.59 -11.78
N VAL A 235 -24.60 5.94 -10.62
CA VAL A 235 -23.27 5.43 -10.24
C VAL A 235 -23.18 3.92 -10.39
N LEU A 236 -24.01 3.16 -9.68
CA LEU A 236 -23.87 1.70 -9.65
C LEU A 236 -24.28 1.04 -10.97
N ARG A 237 -25.38 1.47 -11.59
CA ARG A 237 -25.87 0.85 -12.83
C ARG A 237 -24.81 0.91 -13.97
N PRO A 238 -24.13 2.03 -14.27
CA PRO A 238 -23.05 2.03 -15.26
C PRO A 238 -21.88 1.11 -14.90
N MET A 239 -21.48 1.05 -13.62
CA MET A 239 -20.42 0.13 -13.17
C MET A 239 -20.78 -1.33 -13.42
N VAL A 240 -22.05 -1.71 -13.24
CA VAL A 240 -22.52 -3.08 -13.47
C VAL A 240 -22.70 -3.38 -14.96
N VAL A 241 -23.28 -2.46 -15.73
CA VAL A 241 -23.65 -2.70 -17.14
C VAL A 241 -22.45 -2.55 -18.08
N ASP A 242 -21.67 -1.49 -17.89
CA ASP A 242 -20.60 -1.10 -18.81
C ASP A 242 -19.20 -1.46 -18.30
N ALA A 243 -19.09 -1.97 -17.07
CA ALA A 243 -17.82 -2.23 -16.37
C ALA A 243 -16.91 -1.00 -16.31
N LYS A 244 -17.51 0.20 -16.20
CA LYS A 244 -16.83 1.49 -16.16
C LYS A 244 -17.48 2.39 -15.12
N GLU A 245 -16.69 3.30 -14.55
CA GLU A 245 -17.23 4.39 -13.74
C GLU A 245 -18.15 5.30 -14.59
N PRO A 246 -19.14 5.97 -13.97
CA PRO A 246 -20.02 6.87 -14.68
C PRO A 246 -19.27 8.08 -15.25
N VAL A 247 -19.66 8.51 -16.45
CA VAL A 247 -19.12 9.72 -17.08
C VAL A 247 -20.20 10.82 -17.08
N GLY A 248 -19.86 11.96 -16.48
CA GLY A 248 -20.68 13.17 -16.45
C GLY A 248 -19.98 14.37 -17.09
N ALA A 249 -20.66 15.52 -17.09
CA ALA A 249 -20.13 16.81 -17.55
C ALA A 249 -20.64 17.94 -16.65
N MET A 250 -20.09 19.15 -16.84
CA MET A 250 -20.26 20.33 -15.98
C MET A 250 -19.46 20.25 -14.66
N GLY A 251 -19.38 21.36 -13.94
CA GLY A 251 -18.72 21.43 -12.63
C GLY A 251 -19.65 21.00 -11.50
N ASP A 252 -19.08 20.58 -10.37
CA ASP A 252 -19.82 20.35 -9.12
C ASP A 252 -20.32 21.69 -8.56
N ASP A 253 -21.62 21.95 -8.70
CA ASP A 253 -22.31 23.13 -8.19
C ASP A 253 -22.95 22.88 -6.81
N THR A 254 -22.74 21.70 -6.23
CA THR A 254 -23.28 21.37 -4.92
C THR A 254 -22.44 22.01 -3.80
N PRO A 255 -23.04 22.35 -2.65
CA PRO A 255 -22.28 22.86 -1.52
C PRO A 255 -21.20 21.87 -1.06
N PRO A 256 -20.00 22.34 -0.67
CA PRO A 256 -19.03 21.50 0.02
C PRO A 256 -19.69 20.74 1.18
N ALA A 257 -19.24 19.52 1.46
CA ALA A 257 -19.91 18.62 2.41
C ALA A 257 -20.25 19.26 3.76
N ALA A 258 -19.31 20.04 4.32
CA ALA A 258 -19.48 20.76 5.59
C ALA A 258 -20.57 21.84 5.60
N LEU A 259 -21.00 22.32 4.42
CA LEU A 259 -22.06 23.31 4.24
C LEU A 259 -23.35 22.69 3.69
N SER A 260 -23.38 21.37 3.47
CA SER A 260 -24.55 20.70 2.95
C SER A 260 -25.65 20.66 4.00
N LYS A 261 -26.89 20.90 3.57
CA LYS A 261 -28.10 20.69 4.41
C LYS A 261 -28.56 19.24 4.42
N LEU A 262 -27.97 18.40 3.56
CA LEU A 262 -28.25 16.97 3.47
C LEU A 262 -27.12 16.20 4.14
N PRO A 263 -27.41 15.05 4.78
CA PRO A 263 -26.36 14.18 5.31
C PRO A 263 -25.46 13.73 4.16
N ARG A 264 -24.15 13.85 4.36
CA ARG A 264 -23.12 13.41 3.40
C ARG A 264 -22.22 12.37 4.07
N PRO A 265 -21.87 11.26 3.38
CA PRO A 265 -20.90 10.30 3.88
C PRO A 265 -19.56 10.95 4.22
N LEU A 266 -18.82 10.34 5.15
CA LEU A 266 -17.54 10.89 5.62
C LEU A 266 -16.54 11.06 4.46
N PHE A 267 -16.62 10.20 3.44
CA PHE A 267 -15.83 10.29 2.21
C PHE A 267 -15.86 11.66 1.54
N HIS A 268 -16.99 12.37 1.54
CA HIS A 268 -17.13 13.65 0.83
C HIS A 268 -16.26 14.78 1.42
N TYR A 269 -15.82 14.63 2.67
CA TYR A 269 -14.93 15.55 3.35
C TYR A 269 -13.46 15.36 2.94
N PHE A 270 -13.13 14.23 2.34
CA PHE A 270 -11.80 13.94 1.82
C PHE A 270 -11.74 14.29 0.34
N LYS A 271 -10.71 15.02 -0.06
CA LYS A 271 -10.46 15.36 -1.46
C LYS A 271 -9.20 14.67 -1.93
N GLN A 272 -9.27 14.05 -3.10
CA GLN A 272 -8.13 13.39 -3.70
C GLN A 272 -7.06 14.43 -4.03
N ARG A 273 -5.85 14.19 -3.54
CA ARG A 273 -4.69 14.97 -3.97
C ARG A 273 -4.30 14.51 -5.36
N PHE A 274 -3.82 15.43 -6.16
CA PHE A 274 -3.28 15.15 -7.48
C PHE A 274 -2.00 15.94 -7.67
N ALA A 275 -1.18 15.50 -8.63
CA ALA A 275 0.10 16.11 -8.91
C ALA A 275 -0.02 17.15 -10.02
N GLU A 276 0.58 18.32 -9.78
CA GLU A 276 0.69 19.40 -10.75
C GLU A 276 2.13 19.90 -10.75
N VAL A 277 2.76 19.95 -11.93
CA VAL A 277 4.13 20.48 -12.15
C VAL A 277 5.27 19.67 -11.51
N THR A 278 5.24 19.41 -10.19
CA THR A 278 6.33 18.79 -9.42
C THR A 278 6.66 17.38 -9.88
N ASN A 279 5.64 16.61 -10.20
CA ASN A 279 5.73 15.28 -10.78
C ASN A 279 4.55 15.05 -11.75
N PRO A 280 4.75 14.29 -12.83
CA PRO A 280 3.70 14.01 -13.79
C PRO A 280 2.72 12.95 -13.24
N PRO A 281 1.42 13.02 -13.58
CA PRO A 281 0.53 11.87 -13.47
C PRO A 281 0.91 10.80 -14.50
N ILE A 282 0.48 9.56 -14.26
CA ILE A 282 0.68 8.40 -15.15
C ILE A 282 -0.63 8.14 -15.89
N ASP A 283 -0.58 7.71 -17.15
CA ASP A 283 -1.77 7.27 -17.90
C ASP A 283 -2.18 5.84 -17.48
N PRO A 284 -3.28 5.65 -16.73
CA PRO A 284 -3.65 4.34 -16.21
C PRO A 284 -4.13 3.36 -17.29
N LEU A 285 -4.39 3.84 -18.52
CA LEU A 285 -4.83 3.00 -19.64
C LEU A 285 -3.65 2.61 -20.54
N ARG A 286 -2.78 3.57 -20.87
CA ARG A 286 -1.65 3.35 -21.79
C ARG A 286 -0.41 2.80 -21.09
N GLU A 287 -0.24 3.12 -19.81
CA GLU A 287 0.90 2.72 -18.99
C GLU A 287 0.47 1.73 -17.88
N GLU A 288 -0.61 0.99 -18.10
CA GLU A 288 -1.15 0.04 -17.12
C GLU A 288 -0.10 -1.01 -16.68
N MET A 289 0.85 -1.36 -17.55
CA MET A 289 1.89 -2.35 -17.29
C MET A 289 2.85 -1.97 -16.14
N VAL A 290 2.99 -0.68 -15.82
CA VAL A 290 3.83 -0.22 -14.69
C VAL A 290 3.06 -0.07 -13.38
N MET A 291 1.74 -0.30 -13.40
CA MET A 291 0.86 -0.19 -12.26
C MET A 291 0.43 -1.55 -11.71
N SER A 292 0.07 -1.60 -10.42
CA SER A 292 -0.51 -2.80 -9.81
C SER A 292 -1.47 -2.48 -8.67
N LEU A 293 -2.44 -3.37 -8.49
CA LEU A 293 -3.39 -3.41 -7.37
C LEU A 293 -3.17 -4.64 -6.48
N ARG A 294 -2.04 -5.32 -6.63
CA ARG A 294 -1.68 -6.50 -5.84
C ARG A 294 -1.58 -6.15 -4.36
N VAL A 295 -2.19 -6.98 -3.52
CA VAL A 295 -2.20 -6.82 -2.05
C VAL A 295 -1.63 -8.07 -1.40
N LEU A 296 -0.93 -7.89 -0.29
CA LEU A 296 -0.44 -8.98 0.54
C LEU A 296 -1.01 -8.86 1.95
N LEU A 297 -1.71 -9.89 2.40
CA LEU A 297 -2.32 -9.99 3.73
C LEU A 297 -1.49 -10.88 4.66
N GLY A 298 -1.40 -10.49 5.92
CA GLY A 298 -0.69 -11.20 6.98
C GLY A 298 0.29 -10.31 7.74
N GLN A 299 1.13 -10.94 8.55
CA GLN A 299 2.21 -10.29 9.30
C GLN A 299 3.40 -10.01 8.39
N ARG A 300 3.93 -8.79 8.47
CA ARG A 300 5.14 -8.38 7.77
C ARG A 300 6.36 -8.85 8.55
N ALA A 301 7.31 -9.45 7.84
CA ALA A 301 8.61 -9.79 8.40
C ALA A 301 9.45 -8.54 8.65
N ASN A 302 10.44 -8.69 9.51
CA ASN A 302 11.42 -7.65 9.81
C ASN A 302 12.15 -7.21 8.53
N LEU A 303 12.13 -5.91 8.25
CA LEU A 303 12.72 -5.30 7.06
C LEU A 303 14.23 -5.62 6.89
N LEU A 304 14.95 -5.74 7.99
CA LEU A 304 16.40 -5.99 7.99
C LEU A 304 16.74 -7.48 7.76
N SER A 305 15.74 -8.35 7.76
CA SER A 305 15.92 -9.79 7.53
C SER A 305 15.81 -10.17 6.06
N GLU A 306 16.47 -11.26 5.67
CA GLU A 306 16.42 -11.86 4.34
C GLU A 306 16.13 -13.36 4.50
N LEU A 307 14.90 -13.68 4.92
CA LEU A 307 14.44 -15.02 5.28
C LEU A 307 13.16 -15.42 4.51
N PRO A 308 12.88 -16.72 4.31
CA PRO A 308 11.69 -17.20 3.56
C PRO A 308 10.35 -16.76 4.14
N GLU A 309 10.28 -16.56 5.46
CA GLU A 309 9.05 -16.19 6.17
C GLU A 309 8.51 -14.82 5.72
N ALA A 310 9.35 -13.98 5.10
CA ALA A 310 8.91 -12.71 4.53
C ALA A 310 7.79 -12.86 3.48
N THR A 311 7.72 -14.00 2.80
CA THR A 311 6.68 -14.28 1.81
C THR A 311 5.54 -15.14 2.34
N ARG A 312 5.47 -15.42 3.65
CA ARG A 312 4.36 -16.14 4.30
C ARG A 312 3.14 -15.21 4.43
N LEU A 313 2.51 -14.94 3.29
CA LEU A 313 1.42 -13.98 3.12
C LEU A 313 0.34 -14.57 2.21
N VAL A 314 -0.88 -14.02 2.30
CA VAL A 314 -1.94 -14.28 1.33
C VAL A 314 -1.94 -13.18 0.28
N GLU A 315 -1.80 -13.56 -0.99
CA GLU A 315 -1.81 -12.66 -2.13
C GLU A 315 -3.22 -12.49 -2.71
N LEU A 316 -3.62 -11.22 -2.84
CA LEU A 316 -4.82 -10.82 -3.56
C LEU A 316 -4.43 -10.09 -4.85
N PRO A 317 -5.11 -10.37 -5.98
CA PRO A 317 -4.86 -9.66 -7.24
C PRO A 317 -5.41 -8.21 -7.23
N SER A 318 -6.31 -7.90 -6.31
CA SER A 318 -7.00 -6.61 -6.17
C SER A 318 -7.36 -6.40 -4.70
N PRO A 319 -7.43 -5.14 -4.21
CA PRO A 319 -7.96 -4.84 -2.88
C PRO A 319 -9.47 -5.05 -2.78
N ILE A 320 -10.19 -5.30 -3.87
CA ILE A 320 -11.65 -5.45 -3.86
C ILE A 320 -12.00 -6.94 -3.74
N LEU A 321 -12.71 -7.31 -2.67
CA LEU A 321 -13.04 -8.69 -2.34
C LEU A 321 -14.50 -9.02 -2.67
N GLN A 322 -14.71 -10.16 -3.31
CA GLN A 322 -16.03 -10.74 -3.52
C GLN A 322 -16.48 -11.56 -2.29
N PRO A 323 -17.78 -11.89 -2.16
CA PRO A 323 -18.26 -12.73 -1.05
C PRO A 323 -17.50 -14.07 -0.94
N ALA A 324 -17.19 -14.70 -2.07
CA ALA A 324 -16.43 -15.95 -2.10
C ALA A 324 -14.99 -15.80 -1.57
N ASP A 325 -14.36 -14.64 -1.81
CA ASP A 325 -13.01 -14.35 -1.32
C ASP A 325 -13.02 -14.17 0.20
N MET A 326 -14.02 -13.46 0.72
CA MET A 326 -14.22 -13.30 2.16
C MET A 326 -14.44 -14.64 2.87
N ALA A 327 -15.26 -15.52 2.28
CA ALA A 327 -15.50 -16.85 2.83
C ALA A 327 -14.20 -17.67 2.92
N LYS A 328 -13.34 -17.62 1.90
CA LYS A 328 -12.02 -18.26 1.92
C LYS A 328 -11.10 -17.68 3.00
N ILE A 329 -11.06 -16.36 3.14
CA ILE A 329 -10.23 -15.68 4.15
C ILE A 329 -10.68 -16.06 5.56
N ARG A 330 -11.99 -16.07 5.82
CA ARG A 330 -12.56 -16.50 7.12
C ARG A 330 -12.30 -17.97 7.43
N ALA A 331 -12.17 -18.81 6.40
CA ALA A 331 -11.90 -20.24 6.55
C ALA A 331 -10.42 -20.59 6.82
N LEU A 332 -9.52 -19.59 6.85
CA LEU A 332 -8.12 -19.80 7.19
C LEU A 332 -7.99 -20.22 8.66
N THR A 333 -7.40 -21.41 8.88
CA THR A 333 -7.23 -22.00 10.22
C THR A 333 -5.78 -22.02 10.69
N GLU A 334 -4.83 -21.76 9.78
CA GLU A 334 -3.40 -21.68 10.09
C GLU A 334 -3.14 -20.52 11.06
N PRO A 335 -2.38 -20.73 12.15
CA PRO A 335 -2.07 -19.68 13.13
C PRO A 335 -1.49 -18.40 12.49
N GLU A 336 -0.71 -18.54 11.43
CA GLU A 336 -0.07 -17.44 10.69
C GLU A 336 -1.07 -16.58 9.90
N PHE A 337 -2.29 -17.06 9.70
CA PHE A 337 -3.37 -16.37 8.99
C PHE A 337 -4.65 -16.26 9.81
N GLN A 338 -4.55 -16.40 11.14
CA GLN A 338 -5.70 -16.32 12.02
C GLN A 338 -6.48 -15.04 11.78
N THR A 339 -7.75 -15.20 11.42
CA THR A 339 -8.65 -14.12 11.05
C THR A 339 -9.66 -13.85 12.16
N VAL A 340 -9.83 -12.59 12.53
CA VAL A 340 -10.82 -12.15 13.54
C VAL A 340 -11.70 -11.07 12.95
N THR A 341 -13.02 -11.18 13.18
CA THR A 341 -13.98 -10.13 12.82
C THR A 341 -14.33 -9.31 14.02
N LEU A 342 -14.29 -7.99 13.86
CA LEU A 342 -14.61 -7.01 14.88
C LEU A 342 -15.80 -6.19 14.40
N ASP A 343 -16.84 -6.13 15.23
CA ASP A 343 -18.05 -5.39 14.89
C ASP A 343 -17.80 -3.88 15.03
N ALA A 344 -17.76 -3.19 13.88
CA ALA A 344 -17.65 -1.75 13.76
C ALA A 344 -19.03 -1.09 13.90
N VAL A 345 -19.72 -1.37 15.00
CA VAL A 345 -21.06 -0.84 15.32
C VAL A 345 -21.11 -0.23 16.71
N TRP A 346 -22.16 0.53 17.01
CA TRP A 346 -22.39 1.13 18.32
C TRP A 346 -23.88 1.20 18.65
N PRO A 347 -24.25 1.18 19.95
CA PRO A 347 -25.67 1.14 20.33
C PRO A 347 -26.45 2.32 19.75
N ALA A 348 -27.58 2.02 19.12
CA ALA A 348 -28.53 3.04 18.70
C ALA A 348 -29.14 3.71 19.94
N PRO A 349 -29.46 5.02 19.86
CA PRO A 349 -30.20 5.68 20.92
C PRO A 349 -31.55 5.00 21.14
N LEU A 350 -32.03 4.98 22.38
CA LEU A 350 -33.40 4.60 22.67
C LEU A 350 -34.33 5.63 22.04
N VAL A 351 -35.16 5.19 21.10
CA VAL A 351 -36.15 6.02 20.44
C VAL A 351 -37.49 5.81 21.14
N ASP A 352 -37.85 6.70 22.06
CA ASP A 352 -39.17 6.76 22.70
C ASP A 352 -39.75 8.18 22.66
N GLY A 353 -41.08 8.29 22.56
CA GLY A 353 -41.80 9.58 22.63
C GLY A 353 -41.29 10.66 21.66
N ASP A 354 -40.96 11.84 22.21
CA ASP A 354 -40.48 13.05 21.51
C ASP A 354 -38.98 12.99 21.17
N PHE A 355 -38.47 11.83 20.70
CA PHE A 355 -37.07 11.68 20.31
C PHE A 355 -36.71 12.63 19.14
N ASP A 356 -35.82 13.58 19.40
CA ASP A 356 -35.22 14.46 18.38
C ASP A 356 -33.79 14.00 18.05
N PRO A 357 -33.58 13.37 16.87
CA PRO A 357 -32.28 12.88 16.45
C PRO A 357 -31.21 13.97 16.39
N ALA A 358 -31.58 15.20 16.02
CA ALA A 358 -30.62 16.30 15.91
C ALA A 358 -30.14 16.75 17.29
N ALA A 359 -31.07 16.94 18.22
CA ALA A 359 -30.75 17.32 19.59
C ALA A 359 -29.99 16.22 20.36
N TRP A 360 -30.20 14.94 20.03
CA TRP A 360 -29.40 13.84 20.58
C TRP A 360 -27.99 13.81 19.99
N ALA A 361 -27.85 13.96 18.67
CA ALA A 361 -26.55 13.97 18.00
C ALA A 361 -25.62 15.07 18.55
N GLU A 362 -26.17 16.25 18.85
CA GLU A 362 -25.42 17.37 19.43
C GLU A 362 -25.00 17.15 20.89
N ARG A 363 -25.83 16.46 21.69
CA ARG A 363 -25.60 16.32 23.15
C ARG A 363 -24.82 15.06 23.53
N GLU A 364 -25.07 13.95 22.84
CA GLU A 364 -24.63 12.61 23.28
C GLU A 364 -24.02 11.77 22.15
N GLY A 365 -24.47 11.95 20.91
CA GLY A 365 -24.06 11.10 19.78
C GLY A 365 -22.55 11.10 19.52
N GLY A 366 -21.88 12.26 19.66
CA GLY A 366 -20.44 12.37 19.47
C GLY A 366 -19.63 11.58 20.50
N ASP A 367 -20.00 11.63 21.77
CA ASP A 367 -19.31 10.91 22.85
C ASP A 367 -19.56 9.40 22.77
N ALA A 368 -20.77 8.99 22.41
CA ALA A 368 -21.10 7.59 22.21
C ALA A 368 -20.34 6.98 21.01
N LEU A 369 -20.24 7.70 19.88
CA LEU A 369 -19.43 7.27 18.75
C LEU A 369 -17.94 7.21 19.10
N ARG A 370 -17.42 8.22 19.82
CA ARG A 370 -16.03 8.23 20.31
C ARG A 370 -15.74 6.98 21.15
N ALA A 371 -16.58 6.68 22.13
CA ALA A 371 -16.41 5.52 23.00
C ALA A 371 -16.43 4.20 22.21
N ALA A 372 -17.25 4.11 21.17
CA ALA A 372 -17.30 2.93 20.29
C ALA A 372 -16.04 2.78 19.44
N VAL A 373 -15.52 3.87 18.87
CA VAL A 373 -14.25 3.87 18.13
C VAL A 373 -13.09 3.47 19.05
N GLU A 374 -13.02 4.02 20.26
CA GLU A 374 -12.00 3.64 21.24
C GLU A 374 -12.09 2.16 21.65
N ARG A 375 -13.32 1.64 21.80
CA ARG A 375 -13.56 0.21 22.05
C ARG A 375 -13.06 -0.65 20.89
N LEU A 376 -13.38 -0.28 19.65
CA LEU A 376 -12.93 -0.98 18.45
C LEU A 376 -11.40 -1.00 18.37
N CYS A 377 -10.73 0.12 18.66
CA CYS A 377 -9.27 0.20 18.73
C CYS A 377 -8.67 -0.76 19.77
N ARG A 378 -9.26 -0.83 20.98
CA ARG A 378 -8.81 -1.76 22.04
C ARG A 378 -9.01 -3.22 21.63
N GLN A 379 -10.19 -3.55 21.08
CA GLN A 379 -10.48 -4.91 20.61
C GLN A 379 -9.53 -5.34 19.49
N ALA A 380 -9.19 -4.44 18.56
CA ALA A 380 -8.22 -4.69 17.52
C ALA A 380 -6.82 -4.96 18.09
N GLU A 381 -6.38 -4.17 19.06
CA GLU A 381 -5.11 -4.39 19.75
C GLU A 381 -5.09 -5.76 20.48
N GLU A 382 -6.13 -6.05 21.26
CA GLU A 382 -6.28 -7.32 21.98
C GLU A 382 -6.27 -8.52 21.02
N ALA A 383 -6.99 -8.44 19.90
CA ALA A 383 -7.03 -9.49 18.89
C ALA A 383 -5.65 -9.76 18.28
N VAL A 384 -4.89 -8.71 17.93
CA VAL A 384 -3.54 -8.86 17.34
C VAL A 384 -2.56 -9.45 18.35
N ARG A 385 -2.59 -8.96 19.60
CA ARG A 385 -1.80 -9.53 20.70
C ARG A 385 -2.19 -10.97 20.99
N GLY A 386 -3.46 -11.31 20.80
CA GLY A 386 -4.01 -12.66 20.94
C GLY A 386 -3.69 -13.62 19.77
N GLY A 387 -3.01 -13.15 18.73
CA GLY A 387 -2.58 -14.01 17.61
C GLY A 387 -3.22 -13.69 16.26
N ALA A 388 -4.21 -12.80 16.19
CA ALA A 388 -4.83 -12.43 14.92
C ALA A 388 -3.81 -11.79 13.97
N ARG A 389 -3.86 -12.18 12.69
CA ARG A 389 -3.00 -11.69 11.60
C ARG A 389 -3.79 -11.01 10.50
N ILE A 390 -5.10 -11.23 10.47
CA ILE A 390 -6.05 -10.54 9.60
C ILE A 390 -7.22 -10.08 10.47
N LEU A 391 -7.48 -8.78 10.49
CA LEU A 391 -8.65 -8.20 11.15
C LEU A 391 -9.67 -7.79 10.08
N ILE A 392 -10.91 -8.23 10.24
CA ILE A 392 -12.05 -7.77 9.45
C ILE A 392 -12.83 -6.79 10.32
N LEU A 393 -12.83 -5.51 9.94
CA LEU A 393 -13.69 -4.50 10.56
C LEU A 393 -15.02 -4.54 9.81
N SER A 394 -16.09 -4.97 10.49
CA SER A 394 -17.38 -5.27 9.84
C SER A 394 -18.52 -4.45 10.42
N ASP A 395 -19.29 -3.79 9.57
CA ASP A 395 -20.55 -3.16 9.95
C ASP A 395 -21.79 -4.03 9.64
N ARG A 396 -21.60 -5.31 9.28
CA ARG A 396 -22.70 -6.25 8.98
C ARG A 396 -23.67 -6.46 10.15
N ALA A 397 -23.21 -6.29 11.38
CA ALA A 397 -24.04 -6.40 12.58
C ALA A 397 -24.96 -5.18 12.80
N ALA A 398 -24.93 -4.17 11.91
CA ALA A 398 -25.80 -3.02 12.00
C ALA A 398 -27.28 -3.40 11.81
N ASP A 399 -28.12 -2.94 12.73
CA ASP A 399 -29.55 -3.22 12.78
C ASP A 399 -30.31 -2.05 13.45
N ALA A 400 -31.56 -2.28 13.86
CA ALA A 400 -32.38 -1.26 14.52
C ALA A 400 -31.86 -0.84 15.91
N HIS A 401 -30.94 -1.61 16.50
CA HIS A 401 -30.38 -1.39 17.83
C HIS A 401 -28.88 -1.08 17.82
N SER A 402 -28.22 -1.26 16.66
CA SER A 402 -26.79 -1.04 16.48
C SER A 402 -26.54 -0.25 15.20
N LEU A 403 -26.03 0.98 15.36
CA LEU A 403 -25.66 1.85 14.25
C LEU A 403 -24.24 1.50 13.75
N PRO A 404 -23.97 1.60 12.43
CA PRO A 404 -22.62 1.42 11.92
C PRO A 404 -21.70 2.58 12.34
N ILE A 405 -20.45 2.27 12.64
CA ILE A 405 -19.38 3.28 12.68
C ILE A 405 -19.01 3.58 11.22
N PRO A 406 -18.93 4.86 10.78
CA PRO A 406 -18.49 5.18 9.43
C PRO A 406 -17.19 4.45 9.08
N SER A 407 -17.21 3.71 7.97
CA SER A 407 -16.17 2.74 7.62
C SER A 407 -14.77 3.36 7.54
N LEU A 408 -14.69 4.57 6.95
CA LEU A 408 -13.43 5.33 6.87
C LEU A 408 -12.90 5.73 8.25
N LEU A 409 -13.78 6.07 9.19
CA LEU A 409 -13.39 6.39 10.56
C LEU A 409 -12.92 5.13 11.30
N ALA A 410 -13.64 4.01 11.17
CA ALA A 410 -13.26 2.74 11.78
C ALA A 410 -11.87 2.27 11.32
N VAL A 411 -11.64 2.23 10.00
CA VAL A 411 -10.36 1.85 9.41
C VAL A 411 -9.25 2.79 9.85
N GLY A 412 -9.43 4.11 9.70
CA GLY A 412 -8.41 5.09 10.04
C GLY A 412 -8.04 5.08 11.52
N ALA A 413 -9.03 4.95 12.41
CA ALA A 413 -8.81 4.90 13.85
C ALA A 413 -8.02 3.64 14.26
N VAL A 414 -8.44 2.46 13.80
CA VAL A 414 -7.73 1.20 14.08
C VAL A 414 -6.33 1.21 13.47
N HIS A 415 -6.18 1.65 12.23
CA HIS A 415 -4.88 1.74 11.55
C HIS A 415 -3.87 2.55 12.35
N HIS A 416 -4.23 3.79 12.70
CA HIS A 416 -3.33 4.67 13.45
C HIS A 416 -3.14 4.22 14.91
N HIS A 417 -4.14 3.59 15.53
CA HIS A 417 -3.98 2.98 16.86
C HIS A 417 -2.93 1.87 16.82
N LEU A 418 -3.04 0.93 15.89
CA LEU A 418 -2.07 -0.16 15.76
C LEU A 418 -0.66 0.35 15.42
N ILE A 419 -0.51 1.44 14.67
CA ILE A 419 0.81 2.09 14.46
C ILE A 419 1.37 2.57 15.80
N ARG A 420 0.58 3.32 16.60
CA ARG A 420 1.02 3.84 17.90
C ARG A 420 1.39 2.74 18.90
N GLN A 421 0.74 1.58 18.81
CA GLN A 421 1.03 0.41 19.64
C GLN A 421 2.16 -0.47 19.11
N GLY A 422 2.73 -0.16 17.94
CA GLY A 422 3.76 -0.99 17.31
C GLY A 422 3.25 -2.34 16.79
N LEU A 423 1.95 -2.43 16.46
CA LEU A 423 1.27 -3.66 16.06
C LEU A 423 0.82 -3.67 14.60
N ARG A 424 0.95 -2.57 13.86
CA ARG A 424 0.41 -2.47 12.49
C ARG A 424 1.10 -3.42 11.50
N MET A 425 2.35 -3.80 11.73
CA MET A 425 3.07 -4.81 10.94
C MET A 425 2.65 -6.25 11.28
N ALA A 426 2.04 -6.48 12.43
CA ALA A 426 1.62 -7.81 12.87
C ALA A 426 0.30 -8.27 12.24
N ALA A 427 -0.51 -7.37 11.69
CA ALA A 427 -1.80 -7.74 11.10
C ALA A 427 -2.21 -6.88 9.90
N SER A 428 -3.01 -7.45 9.01
CA SER A 428 -3.69 -6.75 7.92
C SER A 428 -5.11 -6.36 8.28
N LEU A 429 -5.63 -5.29 7.64
CA LEU A 429 -6.98 -4.77 7.88
C LEU A 429 -7.85 -4.97 6.64
N ILE A 430 -9.00 -5.60 6.79
CA ILE A 430 -10.04 -5.71 5.77
C ILE A 430 -11.25 -4.90 6.23
N CYS A 431 -11.76 -4.04 5.37
CA CYS A 431 -13.01 -3.30 5.61
C CYS A 431 -14.16 -4.06 4.98
N GLU A 432 -15.04 -4.65 5.77
CA GLU A 432 -16.30 -5.22 5.31
C GLU A 432 -17.42 -4.24 5.63
N SER A 433 -17.93 -3.54 4.61
CA SER A 433 -18.84 -2.43 4.85
C SER A 433 -19.95 -2.33 3.84
N GLY A 434 -21.11 -1.89 4.30
CA GLY A 434 -22.23 -1.48 3.47
C GLY A 434 -22.10 -0.06 2.91
N GLU A 435 -21.11 0.74 3.33
CA GLU A 435 -20.94 2.14 2.91
C GLU A 435 -20.23 2.34 1.54
N PRO A 436 -19.14 1.63 1.19
CA PRO A 436 -18.37 1.90 -0.03
C PRO A 436 -19.07 1.43 -1.30
N ARG A 437 -19.22 2.35 -2.26
CA ARG A 437 -19.93 2.14 -3.54
C ARG A 437 -19.39 2.95 -4.72
N GLU A 438 -18.47 3.88 -4.45
CA GLU A 438 -17.82 4.70 -5.47
C GLU A 438 -16.31 4.49 -5.44
N VAL A 439 -15.63 4.71 -6.58
CA VAL A 439 -14.16 4.59 -6.69
C VAL A 439 -13.45 5.38 -5.59
N HIS A 440 -13.92 6.58 -5.27
CA HIS A 440 -13.35 7.41 -4.21
C HIS A 440 -13.45 6.77 -2.82
N HIS A 441 -14.54 6.05 -2.51
CA HIS A 441 -14.72 5.40 -1.20
C HIS A 441 -13.65 4.32 -1.01
N PHE A 442 -13.41 3.50 -2.04
CA PHE A 442 -12.35 2.49 -2.01
C PHE A 442 -10.96 3.12 -1.88
N ALA A 443 -10.66 4.15 -2.67
CA ALA A 443 -9.38 4.85 -2.61
C ALA A 443 -9.10 5.46 -1.23
N ALA A 444 -10.11 6.05 -0.60
CA ALA A 444 -10.01 6.59 0.76
C ALA A 444 -9.76 5.47 1.79
N LEU A 445 -10.56 4.39 1.78
CA LEU A 445 -10.37 3.28 2.71
C LEU A 445 -8.95 2.69 2.63
N ILE A 446 -8.46 2.47 1.40
CA ILE A 446 -7.10 1.95 1.16
C ILE A 446 -6.06 2.96 1.65
N GLY A 447 -6.20 4.24 1.27
CA GLY A 447 -5.27 5.31 1.66
C GLY A 447 -5.17 5.54 3.16
N TYR A 448 -6.23 5.22 3.92
CA TYR A 448 -6.27 5.34 5.39
C TYR A 448 -6.02 4.02 6.13
N GLY A 449 -5.62 2.96 5.43
CA GLY A 449 -4.99 1.79 6.04
C GLY A 449 -5.66 0.43 5.81
N ALA A 450 -6.78 0.37 5.06
CA ALA A 450 -7.34 -0.90 4.64
C ALA A 450 -6.40 -1.58 3.62
N ASN A 451 -6.11 -2.85 3.84
CA ASN A 451 -5.44 -3.68 2.85
C ASN A 451 -6.42 -4.12 1.75
N ALA A 452 -7.66 -4.42 2.13
CA ALA A 452 -8.72 -4.81 1.20
C ALA A 452 -10.09 -4.33 1.69
N VAL A 453 -11.06 -4.27 0.77
CA VAL A 453 -12.43 -3.81 1.01
C VAL A 453 -13.41 -4.81 0.41
N HIS A 454 -14.37 -5.25 1.21
CA HIS A 454 -15.53 -6.02 0.78
C HIS A 454 -16.79 -5.13 0.86
N PRO A 455 -17.25 -4.55 -0.27
CA PRO A 455 -18.43 -3.69 -0.32
C PRO A 455 -19.72 -4.53 -0.37
N TYR A 456 -20.13 -5.14 0.74
CA TYR A 456 -21.12 -6.21 0.69
C TYR A 456 -22.54 -5.77 0.28
N LEU A 457 -22.86 -4.47 0.37
CA LEU A 457 -24.18 -3.92 0.06
C LEU A 457 -24.28 -3.36 -1.35
N ALA A 458 -23.15 -3.06 -1.99
CA ALA A 458 -23.06 -2.40 -3.29
C ALA A 458 -23.29 -3.33 -4.49
#